data_AF-A0A0C2Y1C2-F1
#
_entry.id   AF-A0A0C2Y1C2-F1
#
_cell.length_a   1.000
_cell.length_b   1.000
_cell.length_c   1.000
_cell.angle_alpha   90.00
_cell.angle_beta   90.00
_cell.angle_gamma   90.00
#
_symmetry.space_group_name_H-M   'P 1'
#
loop_
_entity.id
_entity.type
_entity.pdbx_description
1 polymer ?
#
loop_
_entity_poly.entity_id
_entity_poly.type
_entity_poly.pdbx_seq_one_letter_code
_entity_poly.pdbx_strand_id
1 'polypeptide(L)'
;TDVGDSEQPGGTTVFCSSSAHTASEQGVMPDNFWTSVEFVSGTGGGRYVQLTGCIDPSALDRINPDDDGGQYDSSGGSEGTGNPVGSVCEGYNHYVELLEPAGSRACIRCCDDPDDCPTHMDKEGCPEVIPGNYFDCE
;
A
#
# COMPACT_ATOMS: atom_id res chain seq x y z
N THR A 1 4.83 -10.03 10.74
CA THR A 1 5.57 -10.62 9.60
C THR A 1 6.17 -9.49 8.83
N ASP A 2 7.36 -9.69 8.30
CA ASP A 2 8.01 -8.70 7.43
C ASP A 2 7.25 -8.68 6.10
N VAL A 3 7.13 -7.51 5.48
CA VAL A 3 6.39 -7.29 4.24
C VAL A 3 6.92 -8.21 3.14
N GLY A 4 8.24 -8.25 2.95
CA GLY A 4 8.88 -9.13 1.97
C GLY A 4 8.64 -10.63 2.22
N ASP A 5 8.58 -11.07 3.47
CA ASP A 5 8.29 -12.48 3.82
C ASP A 5 6.84 -12.88 3.50
N SER A 6 5.95 -11.90 3.41
CA SER A 6 4.53 -12.11 3.14
C SER A 6 4.22 -12.26 1.65
N GLU A 7 5.14 -11.88 0.75
CA GLU A 7 4.99 -11.87 -0.72
C GLU A 7 4.99 -13.28 -1.35
N GLN A 8 4.08 -14.12 -0.88
CA GLN A 8 3.88 -15.48 -1.34
C GLN A 8 2.39 -15.84 -1.29
N PRO A 9 1.92 -16.85 -2.05
CA PRO A 9 0.53 -17.28 -2.03
C PRO A 9 0.00 -17.54 -0.61
N GLY A 10 -1.00 -16.75 -0.19
CA GLY A 10 -1.63 -16.84 1.13
C GLY A 10 -0.91 -16.11 2.27
N GLY A 11 0.23 -15.46 2.00
CA GLY A 11 0.95 -14.63 2.96
C GLY A 11 0.39 -13.21 3.10
N THR A 12 -0.34 -12.74 2.10
CA THR A 12 -0.91 -11.39 2.03
C THR A 12 -2.42 -11.38 2.24
N THR A 13 -2.99 -10.24 2.64
CA THR A 13 -4.44 -10.06 2.83
C THR A 13 -4.80 -8.59 2.63
N VAL A 14 -5.87 -8.29 1.89
CA VAL A 14 -6.39 -6.92 1.74
C VAL A 14 -7.13 -6.51 3.01
N PHE A 15 -6.79 -5.34 3.56
CA PHE A 15 -7.55 -4.71 4.64
C PHE A 15 -8.28 -3.48 4.12
N CYS A 16 -9.58 -3.40 4.38
CA CYS A 16 -10.43 -2.30 3.94
C CYS A 16 -10.97 -1.53 5.14
N SER A 17 -11.16 -0.22 5.00
CA SER A 17 -11.91 0.56 5.99
C SER A 17 -13.30 -0.04 6.20
N SER A 18 -13.91 0.20 7.36
CA SER A 18 -15.24 -0.34 7.68
C SER A 18 -16.31 -0.02 6.61
N SER A 19 -16.21 1.12 5.92
CA SER A 19 -17.12 1.50 4.84
C SER A 19 -16.83 0.82 3.49
N ALA A 20 -15.62 0.31 3.30
CA ALA A 20 -15.15 -0.34 2.07
C ALA A 20 -14.99 -1.86 2.22
N HIS A 21 -15.28 -2.42 3.41
CA HIS A 21 -15.29 -3.85 3.67
C HIS A 21 -16.53 -4.49 3.03
N THR A 22 -16.37 -5.07 1.84
CA THR A 22 -17.47 -5.59 1.02
C THR A 22 -17.44 -7.12 0.87
N ALA A 23 -16.33 -7.77 1.22
CA ALA A 23 -16.14 -9.21 1.11
C ALA A 23 -15.59 -9.82 2.42
N SER A 24 -16.00 -11.06 2.72
CA SER A 24 -15.58 -11.78 3.94
C SER A 24 -14.10 -12.15 3.98
N GLU A 25 -13.47 -12.17 2.81
CA GLU A 25 -12.06 -12.47 2.58
C GLU A 25 -11.16 -11.27 2.92
N GLN A 26 -11.74 -10.06 3.01
CA GLN A 26 -11.03 -8.85 3.40
C GLN A 26 -10.91 -8.78 4.93
N GLY A 27 -9.78 -8.28 5.41
CA GLY A 27 -9.65 -7.80 6.77
C GLY A 27 -10.34 -6.44 6.96
N VAL A 28 -10.74 -6.13 8.19
CA VAL A 28 -11.19 -4.78 8.55
C VAL A 28 -9.99 -4.00 9.05
N MET A 29 -9.69 -2.89 8.38
CA MET A 29 -8.62 -1.98 8.77
C MET A 29 -9.01 -1.27 10.07
N PRO A 30 -8.16 -1.28 11.10
CA PRO A 30 -8.40 -0.53 12.33
C PRO A 30 -8.54 0.96 12.04
N ASP A 31 -9.48 1.64 12.71
CA ASP A 31 -9.71 3.08 12.52
C ASP A 31 -8.49 3.94 12.90
N ASN A 32 -7.61 3.42 13.77
CA ASN A 32 -6.36 4.06 14.17
C ASN A 32 -5.15 3.64 13.31
N PHE A 33 -5.33 2.83 12.27
CA PHE A 33 -4.21 2.39 11.43
C PHE A 33 -3.53 3.59 10.77
N TRP A 34 -4.28 4.49 10.14
CA TRP A 34 -3.73 5.77 9.68
C TRP A 34 -3.75 6.78 10.83
N THR A 35 -2.58 7.19 11.30
CA THR A 35 -2.46 8.25 12.33
C THR A 35 -2.51 9.65 11.70
N SER A 36 -2.10 9.76 10.44
CA SER A 36 -2.27 10.94 9.59
C SER A 36 -2.26 10.48 8.13
N VAL A 37 -3.15 11.02 7.29
CA VAL A 37 -3.23 10.63 5.88
C VAL A 37 -3.70 11.80 5.03
N GLU A 38 -3.05 11.96 3.87
CA GLU A 38 -3.47 12.89 2.84
C GLU A 38 -3.99 12.12 1.63
N PHE A 39 -5.18 12.49 1.16
CA PHE A 39 -5.71 12.02 -0.11
C PHE A 39 -5.49 13.07 -1.20
N VAL A 40 -4.89 12.65 -2.30
CA VAL A 40 -4.71 13.48 -3.50
C VAL A 40 -5.27 12.75 -4.71
N SER A 41 -5.90 13.50 -5.61
CA SER A 41 -6.25 13.05 -6.95
C SER A 41 -5.61 13.95 -7.99
N GLY A 42 -5.28 13.39 -9.14
CA GLY A 42 -4.62 14.14 -10.21
C GLY A 42 -4.63 13.43 -11.55
N THR A 43 -3.87 14.00 -12.49
CA THR A 43 -3.71 13.48 -13.84
C THR A 43 -2.24 13.52 -14.24
N GLY A 44 -1.71 12.40 -14.75
CA GLY A 44 -0.39 12.25 -15.37
C GLY A 44 -0.54 11.71 -16.79
N GLY A 45 -0.02 10.51 -17.05
CA GLY A 45 -0.36 9.74 -18.25
C GLY A 45 -1.85 9.33 -18.29
N GLY A 46 -2.43 9.13 -17.11
CA GLY A 46 -3.86 8.90 -16.90
C GLY A 46 -4.38 9.57 -15.62
N ARG A 47 -5.56 9.17 -15.14
CA ARG A 47 -6.02 9.62 -13.80
C ARG A 47 -5.24 8.85 -12.75
N TYR A 48 -4.95 9.49 -11.62
CA TYR A 48 -4.48 8.81 -10.44
C TYR A 48 -5.14 9.35 -9.16
N VAL A 49 -5.13 8.50 -8.14
CA VAL A 49 -5.40 8.87 -6.74
C VAL A 49 -4.32 8.27 -5.87
N GLN A 50 -4.02 8.91 -4.75
CA GLN A 50 -3.08 8.38 -3.78
C GLN A 50 -3.48 8.71 -2.35
N LEU A 51 -2.99 7.86 -1.44
CA LEU A 51 -2.89 8.13 -0.02
C LEU A 51 -1.42 8.12 0.36
N THR A 52 -0.98 9.12 1.10
CA THR A 52 0.35 9.18 1.72
C THR A 52 0.21 9.60 3.16
N GLY A 53 0.96 9.00 4.06
CA GLY A 53 0.89 9.42 5.47
C GLY A 53 1.55 8.46 6.45
N CYS A 54 1.20 8.67 7.71
CA CYS A 54 1.71 7.94 8.85
C CYS A 54 0.74 6.87 9.30
N ILE A 55 1.30 5.76 9.75
CA ILE A 55 0.57 4.60 10.25
C ILE A 55 0.93 4.29 11.70
N ASP A 56 0.05 3.56 12.37
CA ASP A 56 0.33 2.86 13.61
C ASP A 56 0.63 1.38 13.27
N PRO A 57 1.91 0.98 13.16
CA PRO A 57 2.26 -0.40 12.82
C PRO A 57 1.84 -1.41 13.90
N SER A 58 1.47 -0.95 15.09
CA SER A 58 0.96 -1.80 16.17
C SER A 58 -0.54 -2.08 16.09
N ALA A 59 -1.27 -1.37 15.21
CA ALA A 59 -2.72 -1.52 15.06
C ALA A 59 -3.13 -2.89 14.50
N LEU A 60 -2.23 -3.58 13.81
CA LEU A 60 -2.42 -4.93 13.27
C LEU A 60 -1.35 -5.88 13.79
N ASP A 61 -1.76 -7.04 14.32
CA ASP A 61 -0.87 -8.07 14.86
C ASP A 61 0.01 -8.78 13.81
N ARG A 62 -0.28 -8.53 12.53
CA ARG A 62 0.43 -9.13 11.40
C ARG A 62 1.59 -8.29 10.87
N ILE A 63 1.68 -7.02 11.25
CA ILE A 63 2.77 -6.13 10.83
C ILE A 63 3.91 -6.27 11.83
N ASN A 64 5.14 -6.45 11.35
CA ASN A 64 6.32 -6.30 12.21
C ASN A 64 6.71 -4.82 12.26
N PRO A 65 6.66 -4.13 13.42
CA PRO A 65 7.04 -2.72 13.51
C PRO A 65 8.51 -2.44 13.23
N ASP A 66 9.38 -3.44 13.35
CA ASP A 66 10.82 -3.31 13.11
C ASP A 66 11.22 -3.60 11.65
N ASP A 67 10.25 -3.86 10.77
CA ASP A 67 10.49 -4.12 9.35
C ASP A 67 10.68 -2.81 8.58
N ASP A 68 11.75 -2.73 7.78
CA ASP A 68 12.04 -1.60 6.91
C ASP A 68 10.98 -1.45 5.81
N GLY A 69 10.27 -2.54 5.49
CA GLY A 69 9.08 -2.53 4.65
C GLY A 69 9.24 -3.26 3.32
N GLY A 70 8.31 -2.97 2.41
CA GLY A 70 8.30 -3.53 1.07
C GLY A 70 7.17 -2.97 0.21
N GLN A 71 7.05 -3.51 -1.00
CA GLN A 71 6.11 -3.04 -2.01
C GLN A 71 5.11 -4.13 -2.37
N TYR A 72 3.84 -3.77 -2.53
CA TYR A 72 2.85 -4.56 -3.26
C TYR A 72 2.40 -3.78 -4.48
N ASP A 73 2.19 -4.47 -5.59
CA ASP A 73 1.73 -3.82 -6.81
C ASP A 73 0.85 -4.75 -7.65
N SER A 74 0.17 -4.16 -8.63
CA SER A 74 -0.77 -4.87 -9.51
C SER A 74 -0.16 -6.03 -10.32
N SER A 75 1.18 -6.11 -10.44
CA SER A 75 1.86 -7.22 -11.10
C SER A 75 2.04 -8.43 -10.20
N GLY A 76 2.17 -8.25 -8.87
CA GLY A 76 2.48 -9.32 -7.93
C GLY A 76 3.92 -9.84 -8.00
N GLY A 77 4.86 -9.01 -8.45
CA GLY A 77 6.25 -9.39 -8.64
C GLY A 77 6.49 -10.34 -9.83
N SER A 78 7.67 -10.95 -9.92
CA SER A 78 8.07 -11.76 -11.09
C SER A 78 7.18 -12.99 -11.32
N GLU A 79 6.62 -13.55 -10.24
CA GLU A 79 5.75 -14.73 -10.27
C GLU A 79 4.26 -14.37 -10.26
N GLY A 80 3.91 -13.09 -10.15
CA GLY A 80 2.52 -12.61 -10.11
C GLY A 80 1.69 -13.09 -8.93
N THR A 81 2.35 -13.36 -7.79
CA THR A 81 1.73 -13.93 -6.59
C THR A 81 2.18 -13.27 -5.28
N GLY A 82 3.00 -12.21 -5.37
CA GLY A 82 3.49 -11.45 -4.21
C GLY A 82 2.46 -10.52 -3.59
N ASN A 83 1.36 -10.23 -4.29
CA ASN A 83 0.25 -9.43 -3.77
C ASN A 83 -0.96 -10.31 -3.40
N PRO A 84 -1.95 -9.80 -2.64
CA PRO A 84 -3.18 -10.53 -2.41
C PRO A 84 -3.83 -10.93 -3.73
N VAL A 85 -4.11 -12.23 -3.90
CA VAL A 85 -4.60 -12.77 -5.17
C VAL A 85 -5.90 -12.07 -5.57
N GLY A 86 -5.88 -11.43 -6.74
CA GLY A 86 -7.04 -10.70 -7.28
C GLY A 86 -7.26 -9.32 -6.66
N SER A 87 -6.31 -8.77 -5.89
CA SER A 87 -6.40 -7.38 -5.43
C SER A 87 -6.36 -6.42 -6.61
N VAL A 88 -7.20 -5.40 -6.52
CA VAL A 88 -7.34 -4.33 -7.50
C VAL A 88 -7.56 -3.02 -6.77
N CYS A 89 -7.22 -1.91 -7.42
CA CYS A 89 -7.78 -0.62 -7.03
C CYS A 89 -9.02 -0.32 -7.88
N GLU A 90 -10.18 -0.29 -7.23
CA GLU A 90 -11.46 -0.15 -7.93
C GLU A 90 -11.50 1.13 -8.78
N GLY A 91 -11.78 0.97 -10.08
CA GLY A 91 -11.88 2.08 -11.03
C GLY A 91 -10.56 2.54 -11.66
N TYR A 92 -9.45 1.86 -11.35
CA TYR A 92 -8.11 2.07 -11.90
C TYR A 92 -7.54 0.76 -12.44
N ASN A 93 -6.52 0.86 -13.31
CA ASN A 93 -5.92 -0.31 -13.96
C ASN A 93 -4.73 -0.88 -13.18
N HIS A 94 -4.03 -0.02 -12.43
CA HIS A 94 -2.79 -0.32 -11.75
C HIS A 94 -2.78 0.25 -10.34
N TYR A 95 -1.98 -0.35 -9.47
CA TYR A 95 -1.65 0.23 -8.18
C TYR A 95 -0.20 -0.11 -7.80
N VAL A 96 0.36 0.75 -6.96
CA VAL A 96 1.59 0.50 -6.20
C VAL A 96 1.33 0.94 -4.75
N GLU A 97 1.70 0.08 -3.81
CA GLU A 97 1.54 0.26 -2.38
C GLU A 97 2.89 -0.04 -1.72
N LEU A 98 3.33 0.83 -0.82
CA LEU A 98 4.47 0.56 0.05
C LEU A 98 4.01 0.66 1.49
N LEU A 99 4.47 -0.30 2.28
CA LEU A 99 4.29 -0.35 3.72
C LEU A 99 5.68 -0.35 4.35
N GLU A 100 6.00 0.67 5.15
CA GLU A 100 7.31 0.86 5.79
C GLU A 100 7.13 1.01 7.32
N PRO A 101 6.90 -0.10 8.04
CA PRO A 101 6.56 -0.09 9.46
C PRO A 101 7.60 0.59 10.36
N ALA A 102 8.89 0.35 10.12
CA ALA A 102 9.98 0.94 10.91
C ALA A 102 10.06 2.47 10.79
N GLY A 103 9.51 3.04 9.72
CA GLY A 103 9.36 4.49 9.52
C GLY A 103 7.96 5.02 9.82
N SER A 104 7.09 4.21 10.45
CA SER A 104 5.68 4.51 10.74
C SER A 104 4.93 5.12 9.56
N ARG A 105 5.19 4.65 8.33
CA ARG A 105 4.63 5.27 7.13
C ARG A 105 4.15 4.25 6.09
N ALA A 106 3.18 4.68 5.30
CA ALA A 106 2.68 3.92 4.17
C ALA A 106 2.19 4.86 3.06
N CYS A 107 2.10 4.31 1.87
CA CYS A 107 1.59 5.02 0.71
C CYS A 107 0.98 4.05 -0.28
N ILE A 108 -0.08 4.48 -0.95
CA ILE A 108 -0.71 3.74 -2.04
C ILE A 108 -1.12 4.71 -3.12
N ARG A 109 -0.85 4.37 -4.38
CA ARG A 109 -1.33 5.09 -5.55
C ARG A 109 -2.05 4.13 -6.48
N CYS A 110 -3.21 4.54 -6.96
CA CYS A 110 -3.95 3.89 -8.02
C CYS A 110 -3.92 4.75 -9.27
N CYS A 111 -3.69 4.15 -10.43
CA CYS A 111 -3.54 4.88 -11.67
C CYS A 111 -4.12 4.15 -12.88
N ASP A 112 -4.54 4.92 -13.89
CA ASP A 112 -4.99 4.38 -15.17
C ASP A 112 -3.80 4.01 -16.07
N ASP A 113 -2.73 4.78 -16.01
CA ASP A 113 -1.50 4.61 -16.79
C ASP A 113 -0.41 3.99 -15.90
N PRO A 114 0.22 2.86 -16.29
CA PRO A 114 1.25 2.21 -15.49
C PRO A 114 2.46 3.11 -15.20
N ASP A 115 2.76 4.10 -16.04
CA ASP A 115 3.87 5.02 -15.82
C ASP A 115 3.62 5.95 -14.61
N ASP A 116 2.35 6.13 -14.19
CA ASP A 116 1.98 6.89 -13.00
C ASP A 116 2.08 6.06 -11.69
N CYS A 117 2.25 4.73 -11.78
CA CYS A 117 2.48 3.80 -10.65
C CYS A 117 3.83 3.08 -10.79
N PRO A 118 4.94 3.73 -10.42
CA PRO A 118 6.27 3.16 -10.59
C PRO A 118 6.49 1.92 -9.70
N THR A 119 6.66 0.75 -10.32
CA THR A 119 6.90 -0.54 -9.63
C THR A 119 8.37 -0.97 -9.59
N HIS A 120 9.29 -0.14 -10.09
CA HIS A 120 10.73 -0.48 -10.23
C HIS A 120 11.63 0.19 -9.18
N MET A 121 11.03 0.88 -8.21
CA MET A 121 11.70 1.68 -7.18
C MET A 121 11.39 1.14 -5.77
N ASP A 122 11.21 -0.18 -5.66
CA ASP A 122 10.81 -0.94 -4.47
C ASP A 122 11.68 -0.68 -3.22
N LYS A 123 12.94 -0.26 -3.41
CA LYS A 123 13.89 0.03 -2.32
C LYS A 123 14.06 1.50 -1.98
N GLU A 124 13.42 2.41 -2.72
CA GLU A 124 13.58 3.85 -2.53
C GLU A 124 12.63 4.42 -1.47
N GLY A 125 11.61 3.64 -1.11
CA GLY A 125 10.66 3.97 -0.05
C GLY A 125 9.56 4.93 -0.48
N CYS A 126 8.57 5.12 0.39
CA CYS A 126 7.35 5.86 0.05
C CYS A 126 7.60 7.26 -0.53
N PRO A 127 8.43 8.13 0.08
CA PRO A 127 8.60 9.50 -0.40
C PRO A 127 9.16 9.62 -1.83
N GLU A 128 9.97 8.65 -2.26
CA GLU A 128 10.52 8.63 -3.62
C GLU A 128 9.56 7.98 -4.62
N VAL A 129 8.90 6.88 -4.24
CA VAL A 129 7.96 6.17 -5.14
C VAL A 129 6.66 6.94 -5.36
N ILE A 130 6.07 7.48 -4.28
CA ILE A 130 4.83 8.25 -4.31
C ILE A 130 5.08 9.59 -3.61
N PRO A 131 5.54 10.63 -4.32
CA PRO A 131 5.68 11.95 -3.72
C PRO A 131 4.35 12.45 -3.13
N GLY A 132 4.39 12.96 -1.90
CA GLY A 132 3.21 13.40 -1.16
C GLY A 132 3.54 13.91 0.22
N ASN A 133 2.51 14.09 1.05
CA ASN A 133 2.67 14.52 2.43
C ASN A 133 2.83 13.32 3.37
N TYR A 134 3.94 13.31 4.11
CA TYR A 134 4.30 12.29 5.10
C TYR A 134 4.40 12.85 6.52
N PHE A 135 3.90 14.07 6.78
CA PHE A 135 3.68 14.61 8.14
C PHE A 135 4.84 14.43 9.16
N ASP A 136 6.08 14.30 8.70
CA ASP A 136 7.25 13.93 9.50
C ASP A 136 7.02 12.64 10.34
N CYS A 137 6.52 11.55 9.73
CA CYS A 137 6.32 10.26 10.44
C CYS A 137 7.58 9.82 11.21
N GLU A 138 7.38 9.37 12.45
CA GLU A 138 8.42 8.86 13.37
C GLU A 138 8.07 7.46 13.89
#